data_AF-A0AAN4YB05-F1
#
_entry.id   AF-A0AAN4YB05-F1
#
_cell.length_a   1.000
_cell.length_b   1.000
_cell.length_c   1.000
_cell.angle_alpha   90.00
_cell.angle_beta   90.00
_cell.angle_gamma   90.00
#
_symmetry.space_group_name_H-M   'P 1'
#
loop_
_entity.id
_entity.type
_entity.pdbx_description
1 polymer ?
#
loop_
_entity_poly.entity_id
_entity_poly.type
_entity_poly.pdbx_seq_one_letter_code
_entity_poly.pdbx_strand_id
1 'polypeptide(L)'
;MAVLPTNFGALVFLRIVQAFGSSAVVSMGAGNGKPYSNKGWILWPPTPFSCLAPESERGPPPPKPTLKGYWRLFTYPPIGIVSVNTAILYSSYFGIAVQLPTALENVYHWNSTEVGAGYVAVGIAMVVGSIAGGRWSDWRRARMVNALGEDKVTPEARLRDQIGGILLCAAGFAMFGWFVDRAIHPAAVLFSTFLGMSTLT
;
A
#
# COMPACT_ATOMS: atom_id res chain seq x y z
N MET A 1 -16.88 26.12 -11.76
CA MET A 1 -17.68 25.71 -10.59
C MET A 1 -18.01 24.24 -10.75
N ALA A 2 -17.42 23.36 -9.94
CA ALA A 2 -17.66 21.92 -10.05
C ALA A 2 -19.09 21.61 -9.59
N VAL A 3 -19.96 21.24 -10.54
CA VAL A 3 -21.33 20.83 -10.25
C VAL A 3 -21.26 19.48 -9.54
N LEU A 4 -21.65 19.44 -8.26
CA LEU A 4 -21.73 18.20 -7.51
C LEU A 4 -22.80 17.29 -8.15
N PRO A 5 -22.48 16.03 -8.47
CA PRO A 5 -23.46 15.11 -9.05
C PRO A 5 -24.58 14.84 -8.04
N THR A 6 -25.82 14.71 -8.52
CA THR A 6 -27.03 14.48 -7.70
C THR A 6 -26.91 13.26 -6.77
N ASN A 7 -26.03 12.31 -7.09
CA ASN A 7 -25.75 11.09 -6.33
C ASN A 7 -24.47 11.15 -5.47
N PHE A 8 -23.94 12.34 -5.18
CA PHE A 8 -22.70 12.50 -4.41
C PHE A 8 -22.76 11.80 -3.05
N GLY A 9 -23.89 11.90 -2.34
CA GLY A 9 -24.08 11.19 -1.06
C GLY A 9 -24.00 9.67 -1.18
N ALA A 10 -24.57 9.09 -2.25
CA ALA A 10 -24.50 7.65 -2.52
C ALA A 10 -23.07 7.21 -2.90
N LEU A 11 -22.35 8.04 -3.66
CA LEU A 11 -20.94 7.80 -4.00
C LEU A 11 -20.05 7.81 -2.74
N VAL A 12 -20.25 8.76 -1.84
CA VAL A 12 -19.51 8.82 -0.56
C VAL A 12 -19.85 7.63 0.32
N PHE A 13 -21.12 7.26 0.44
CA PHE A 13 -21.54 6.07 1.19
C PHE A 13 -20.92 4.79 0.64
N LEU A 14 -20.93 4.59 -0.68
CA LEU A 14 -20.32 3.43 -1.33
C LEU A 14 -18.80 3.38 -1.09
N ARG A 15 -18.10 4.52 -1.11
CA ARG A 15 -16.68 4.61 -0.78
C ARG A 15 -16.40 4.26 0.68
N ILE A 16 -17.25 4.69 1.60
CA ILE A 16 -17.15 4.33 3.02
C ILE A 16 -17.35 2.82 3.19
N VAL A 17 -18.39 2.24 2.58
CA VAL A 17 -18.66 0.79 2.65
C VAL A 17 -17.50 -0.02 2.06
N GLN A 18 -16.94 0.39 0.91
CA GLN A 18 -15.75 -0.23 0.31
C GLN A 18 -14.53 -0.16 1.25
N ALA A 19 -14.31 0.98 1.91
CA ALA A 19 -13.21 1.17 2.85
C ALA A 19 -13.33 0.25 4.08
N PHE A 20 -14.53 0.14 4.65
CA PHE A 20 -14.81 -0.77 5.77
C PHE A 20 -14.66 -2.25 5.37
N GLY A 21 -15.15 -2.62 4.18
CA GLY A 21 -15.00 -3.98 3.65
C GLY A 21 -13.55 -4.40 3.45
N SER A 22 -12.67 -3.47 3.06
CA SER A 22 -11.25 -3.76 2.82
C SER A 22 -10.44 -3.81 4.13
N SER A 23 -10.76 -2.95 5.11
CA SER A 23 -9.99 -2.86 6.37
C SER A 23 -10.23 -4.07 7.30
N ALA A 24 -11.42 -4.66 7.29
CA ALA A 24 -11.72 -5.81 8.14
C ALA A 24 -11.11 -7.12 7.60
N VAL A 25 -10.93 -7.24 6.29
CA VAL A 25 -10.43 -8.46 5.65
C VAL A 25 -8.90 -8.58 5.75
N VAL A 26 -8.17 -7.45 5.82
CA VAL A 26 -6.69 -7.46 5.95
C VAL A 26 -6.23 -7.79 7.38
N SER A 27 -7.03 -7.49 8.41
CA SER A 27 -6.70 -7.86 9.80
C SER A 27 -6.69 -9.39 10.02
N MET A 28 -7.36 -10.16 9.14
CA MET A 28 -7.30 -11.63 9.14
C MET A 28 -5.95 -12.20 8.64
N GLY A 29 -5.03 -11.35 8.15
CA GLY A 29 -3.74 -11.76 7.59
C GLY A 29 -2.51 -11.53 8.48
N ALA A 30 -2.66 -10.98 9.69
CA ALA A 30 -1.52 -10.62 10.56
C ALA A 30 -0.94 -11.82 11.35
N GLY A 31 -0.93 -13.02 10.75
CA GLY A 31 -0.42 -14.24 11.37
C GLY A 31 0.08 -15.24 10.32
N ASN A 32 0.79 -16.28 10.76
CA ASN A 32 1.55 -17.19 9.90
C ASN A 32 0.71 -18.09 8.97
N GLY A 33 -0.60 -17.87 8.81
CA GLY A 33 -1.50 -18.61 7.91
C GLY A 33 -1.65 -20.12 8.19
N LYS A 34 -0.79 -20.71 9.02
CA LYS A 34 -0.75 -22.13 9.42
C LYS A 34 -2.12 -22.69 9.83
N PRO A 35 -2.99 -21.97 10.57
CA PRO A 35 -4.32 -22.48 10.93
C PRO A 35 -5.26 -22.71 9.73
N TYR A 36 -4.94 -22.10 8.58
CA TYR A 36 -5.73 -22.13 7.37
C TYR A 36 -5.06 -22.94 6.24
N SER A 37 -3.88 -23.54 6.48
CA SER A 37 -3.13 -24.31 5.48
C SER A 37 -3.89 -25.53 4.92
N ASN A 38 -4.92 -26.00 5.63
CA ASN A 38 -5.71 -27.18 5.27
C ASN A 38 -7.15 -26.82 4.83
N LYS A 39 -7.46 -25.52 4.63
CA LYS A 39 -8.78 -25.06 4.17
C LYS A 39 -8.72 -24.60 2.70
N GLY A 40 -9.85 -24.73 2.00
CA GLY A 40 -9.97 -24.35 0.59
C GLY A 40 -9.77 -22.86 0.33
N TRP A 41 -9.71 -22.49 -0.96
CA TRP A 41 -9.39 -21.14 -1.42
C TRP A 41 -10.41 -20.07 -1.00
N ILE A 42 -11.65 -20.46 -0.70
CA ILE A 42 -12.72 -19.57 -0.23
C ILE A 42 -13.03 -19.87 1.24
N LEU A 43 -12.66 -18.93 2.13
CA LEU A 43 -13.00 -18.91 3.55
C LEU A 43 -14.21 -17.97 3.75
N TRP A 44 -15.41 -18.48 3.48
CA TRP A 44 -16.67 -17.76 3.68
C TRP A 44 -17.11 -17.80 5.17
N PRO A 45 -17.68 -16.73 5.76
CA PRO A 45 -17.51 -16.43 7.18
C PRO A 45 -18.59 -17.04 8.08
N PRO A 46 -18.23 -17.64 9.23
CA PRO A 46 -19.17 -17.86 10.33
C PRO A 46 -18.88 -17.02 11.59
N THR A 47 -17.69 -16.42 11.75
CA THR A 47 -17.36 -15.60 12.93
C THR A 47 -16.46 -14.40 12.59
N PRO A 48 -16.69 -13.21 13.18
CA PRO A 48 -15.83 -12.04 13.01
C PRO A 48 -14.46 -12.18 13.69
N PHE A 49 -14.27 -13.23 14.48
CA PHE A 49 -13.03 -13.56 15.15
C PHE A 49 -12.44 -14.82 14.54
N SER A 50 -11.15 -14.77 14.20
CA SER A 50 -10.38 -15.95 13.80
C SER A 50 -10.30 -16.94 14.96
N CYS A 51 -10.15 -18.23 14.63
CA CYS A 51 -9.84 -19.23 15.65
C CYS A 51 -8.55 -18.84 16.38
N LEU A 52 -8.56 -18.97 17.70
CA LEU A 52 -7.36 -18.73 18.51
C LEU A 52 -6.32 -19.81 18.16
N ALA A 53 -5.06 -19.41 18.04
CA ALA A 53 -3.96 -20.36 17.86
C ALA A 53 -3.92 -21.36 19.04
N PRO A 54 -3.47 -22.61 18.81
CA PRO A 54 -3.27 -23.59 19.88
C PRO A 54 -2.47 -22.99 21.04
N GLU A 55 -2.81 -23.37 22.27
CA GLU A 55 -2.27 -22.75 23.49
C GLU A 55 -0.73 -22.82 23.57
N SER A 56 -0.12 -23.81 22.91
CA SER A 56 1.33 -23.98 22.78
C SER A 56 2.03 -22.95 21.87
N GLU A 57 1.34 -22.35 20.91
CA GLU A 57 1.88 -21.33 20.00
C GLU A 57 1.47 -19.90 20.42
N ARG A 58 0.74 -19.76 21.53
CA ARG A 58 0.23 -18.47 22.01
C ARG A 58 1.32 -17.72 22.77
N GLY A 59 1.78 -16.61 22.19
CA GLY A 59 2.65 -15.67 22.90
C GLY A 59 1.98 -15.03 24.13
N PRO A 60 2.75 -14.31 24.97
CA PRO A 60 2.18 -13.58 26.10
C PRO A 60 1.07 -12.63 25.62
N PRO A 61 -0.01 -12.44 26.43
CA PRO A 61 -1.12 -11.60 26.02
C PRO A 61 -0.61 -10.18 25.72
N PRO A 62 -1.06 -9.56 24.62
CA PRO A 62 -0.64 -8.20 24.30
C PRO A 62 -1.05 -7.24 25.41
N PRO A 63 -0.22 -6.23 25.73
CA PRO A 63 -0.55 -5.23 26.74
C PRO A 63 -1.85 -4.51 26.35
N LYS A 64 -2.71 -4.24 27.34
CA LYS A 64 -4.01 -3.61 27.10
C LYS A 64 -3.84 -2.26 26.40
N PRO A 65 -4.55 -1.99 25.30
CA PRO A 65 -4.43 -0.74 24.57
C PRO A 65 -4.82 0.42 25.49
N THR A 66 -3.86 1.29 25.79
CA THR A 66 -4.02 2.46 26.65
C THR A 66 -3.56 3.69 25.89
N LEU A 67 -4.24 4.84 25.99
CA LEU A 67 -3.88 6.08 25.27
C LEU A 67 -2.42 6.50 25.49
N LYS A 68 -1.92 6.39 26.72
CA LYS A 68 -0.52 6.64 27.08
C LYS A 68 0.46 5.65 26.42
N GLY A 69 0.01 4.41 26.22
CA GLY A 69 0.76 3.37 25.51
C GLY A 69 0.89 3.69 24.03
N TYR A 70 -0.19 4.12 23.38
CA TYR A 70 -0.16 4.57 21.99
C TYR A 70 0.77 5.78 21.80
N TRP A 71 0.68 6.79 22.67
CA TRP A 71 1.56 7.96 22.60
C TRP A 71 3.04 7.58 22.73
N ARG A 72 3.36 6.67 23.66
CA ARG A 72 4.72 6.17 23.86
C ARG A 72 5.22 5.35 22.66
N LEU A 73 4.33 4.60 22.02
CA LEU A 73 4.62 3.82 20.82
C LEU A 73 4.92 4.73 19.62
N PHE A 74 4.14 5.79 19.42
CA PHE A 74 4.41 6.80 18.38
C PHE A 74 5.71 7.59 18.63
N THR A 75 6.04 7.84 19.90
CA THR A 75 7.28 8.54 20.29
C THR A 75 8.52 7.64 20.16
N TYR A 76 8.37 6.34 19.89
CA TYR A 76 9.49 5.44 19.67
C TYR A 76 10.17 5.77 18.32
N PRO A 77 11.48 6.12 18.29
CA PRO A 77 12.10 6.74 17.11
C PRO A 77 11.96 5.94 15.81
N PRO A 78 12.14 4.60 15.78
CA PRO A 78 11.92 3.80 14.57
C PRO A 78 10.48 3.87 14.05
N ILE A 79 9.49 3.86 14.94
CA ILE A 79 8.07 3.88 14.56
C ILE A 79 7.67 5.26 14.04
N GLY A 80 8.17 6.32 14.67
CA GLY A 80 7.99 7.68 14.21
C GLY A 80 8.56 7.90 12.79
N ILE A 81 9.77 7.40 12.51
CA ILE A 81 10.41 7.50 11.19
C ILE A 81 9.59 6.78 10.11
N VAL A 82 9.14 5.54 10.35
CA VAL A 82 8.29 4.80 9.40
C VAL A 82 6.98 5.53 9.17
N SER A 83 6.39 6.08 10.23
CA SER A 83 5.10 6.79 10.18
C SER A 83 5.19 8.09 9.37
N VAL A 84 6.26 8.87 9.55
CA VAL A 84 6.52 10.07 8.72
C VAL A 84 6.80 9.68 7.28
N ASN A 85 7.56 8.61 7.05
CA ASN A 85 7.87 8.14 5.72
C ASN A 85 6.61 7.70 4.94
N THR A 86 5.75 6.89 5.56
CA THR A 86 4.49 6.46 4.92
C THR A 86 3.55 7.65 4.69
N ALA A 87 3.53 8.64 5.59
CA ALA A 87 2.75 9.86 5.39
C ALA A 87 3.21 10.65 4.14
N ILE A 88 4.52 10.78 3.93
CA ILE A 88 5.08 11.44 2.74
C ILE A 88 4.72 10.64 1.48
N LEU A 89 4.88 9.32 1.49
CA LEU A 89 4.54 8.46 0.34
C LEU A 89 3.05 8.57 -0.03
N TYR A 90 2.16 8.48 0.96
CA TYR A 90 0.72 8.63 0.74
C TYR A 90 0.34 10.04 0.26
N SER A 91 0.98 11.08 0.79
CA SER A 91 0.76 12.45 0.34
C SER A 91 1.11 12.60 -1.15
N SER A 92 2.28 12.12 -1.57
CA SER A 92 2.71 12.17 -2.96
C SER A 92 1.82 11.33 -3.88
N TYR A 93 1.32 10.18 -3.41
CA TYR A 93 0.34 9.37 -4.13
C TYR A 93 -0.95 10.13 -4.43
N PHE A 94 -1.55 10.78 -3.43
CA PHE A 94 -2.74 11.61 -3.66
C PHE A 94 -2.42 12.82 -4.55
N GLY A 95 -1.20 13.36 -4.47
CA GLY A 95 -0.70 14.40 -5.36
C GLY A 95 -0.74 13.99 -6.84
N ILE A 96 -0.21 12.82 -7.20
CA ILE A 96 -0.33 12.30 -8.57
C ILE A 96 -1.79 11.97 -8.90
N ALA A 97 -2.53 11.34 -7.98
CA ALA A 97 -3.90 10.92 -8.27
C ALA A 97 -4.80 12.08 -8.71
N VAL A 98 -4.53 13.30 -8.21
CA VAL A 98 -5.22 14.53 -8.63
C VAL A 98 -4.59 15.16 -9.88
N GLN A 99 -3.26 15.17 -10.01
CA GLN A 99 -2.58 15.84 -11.13
C GLN A 99 -2.62 15.05 -12.44
N LEU A 100 -2.58 13.72 -12.39
CA LEU A 100 -2.59 12.85 -13.57
C LEU A 100 -3.78 13.12 -14.52
N PRO A 101 -5.06 13.15 -14.06
CA PRO A 101 -6.19 13.39 -14.95
C PRO A 101 -6.14 14.82 -15.50
N THR A 102 -5.76 15.79 -14.68
CA THR A 102 -5.60 17.19 -15.11
C THR A 102 -4.50 17.33 -16.17
N ALA A 103 -3.40 16.59 -16.05
CA ALA A 103 -2.33 16.59 -17.05
C ALA A 103 -2.75 15.88 -18.34
N LEU A 104 -3.44 14.74 -18.26
CA LEU A 104 -3.90 13.99 -19.43
C LEU A 104 -4.99 14.76 -20.22
N GLU A 105 -5.91 15.43 -19.53
CA GLU A 105 -6.97 16.22 -20.15
C GLU A 105 -6.46 17.55 -20.72
N ASN A 106 -5.65 18.31 -19.96
CA ASN A 106 -5.23 19.64 -20.40
C ASN A 106 -3.99 19.64 -21.32
N VAL A 107 -3.03 18.74 -21.12
CA VAL A 107 -1.77 18.72 -21.89
C VAL A 107 -1.89 17.79 -23.09
N TYR A 108 -2.52 16.62 -22.90
CA TYR A 108 -2.63 15.59 -23.95
C TYR A 108 -4.00 15.55 -24.62
N HIS A 109 -4.95 16.41 -24.20
CA HIS A 109 -6.30 16.52 -24.77
C HIS A 109 -7.07 15.20 -24.82
N TRP A 110 -6.84 14.33 -23.83
CA TRP A 110 -7.54 13.05 -23.72
C TRP A 110 -8.99 13.22 -23.31
N ASN A 111 -9.85 12.37 -23.86
CA ASN A 111 -11.25 12.32 -23.47
C ASN A 111 -11.41 11.59 -22.12
N SER A 112 -12.51 11.80 -21.41
CA SER A 112 -12.79 11.21 -20.09
C SER A 112 -12.68 9.68 -20.08
N THR A 113 -13.05 9.01 -21.18
CA THR A 113 -12.91 7.56 -21.34
C THR A 113 -11.45 7.10 -21.42
N GLU A 114 -10.60 7.87 -22.10
CA GLU A 114 -9.17 7.57 -22.27
C GLU A 114 -8.41 7.82 -20.96
N VAL A 115 -8.78 8.89 -20.23
CA VAL A 115 -8.28 9.12 -18.87
C VAL A 115 -8.62 7.95 -17.96
N GLY A 116 -9.86 7.45 -18.03
CA GLY A 116 -10.29 6.24 -17.30
C GLY A 116 -9.46 5.00 -17.64
N ALA A 117 -9.15 4.79 -18.93
CA ALA A 117 -8.28 3.70 -19.37
C ALA A 117 -6.85 3.84 -18.83
N GLY A 118 -6.32 5.07 -18.74
CA GLY A 118 -5.02 5.36 -18.13
C GLY A 118 -4.92 4.91 -16.66
N TYR A 119 -6.00 5.08 -15.88
CA TYR A 119 -6.05 4.60 -14.50
C TYR A 119 -6.01 3.08 -14.36
N VAL A 120 -6.45 2.32 -15.38
CA VAL A 120 -6.33 0.86 -15.37
C VAL A 120 -4.86 0.44 -15.37
N ALA A 121 -4.02 1.11 -16.16
CA ALA A 121 -2.58 0.86 -16.17
C ALA A 121 -1.94 1.15 -14.79
N VAL A 122 -2.40 2.20 -14.12
CA VAL A 122 -2.00 2.54 -12.74
C VAL A 122 -2.41 1.45 -11.75
N GLY A 123 -3.64 0.94 -11.85
CA GLY A 123 -4.11 -0.17 -11.02
C GLY A 123 -3.29 -1.44 -11.20
N ILE A 124 -2.96 -1.79 -12.45
CA ILE A 124 -2.08 -2.93 -12.77
C ILE A 124 -0.69 -2.73 -12.15
N ALA A 125 -0.15 -1.50 -12.21
CA ALA A 125 1.13 -1.16 -11.57
C ALA A 125 1.14 -1.46 -10.07
N MET A 126 0.08 -1.09 -9.36
CA MET A 126 -0.04 -1.33 -7.92
C MET A 126 -0.10 -2.83 -7.60
N VAL A 127 -0.82 -3.62 -8.39
CA VAL A 127 -0.90 -5.07 -8.21
C VAL A 127 0.46 -5.72 -8.44
N VAL A 128 1.13 -5.38 -9.55
CA VAL A 128 2.47 -5.90 -9.87
C VAL A 128 3.48 -5.48 -8.80
N GLY A 129 3.44 -4.22 -8.37
CA GLY A 129 4.27 -3.67 -7.30
C GLY A 129 4.12 -4.46 -5.99
N SER A 130 2.89 -4.72 -5.57
CA SER A 130 2.62 -5.47 -4.33
C SER A 130 3.14 -6.90 -4.38
N ILE A 131 2.93 -7.60 -5.51
CA ILE A 131 3.41 -8.97 -5.69
C ILE A 131 4.95 -9.00 -5.72
N ALA A 132 5.57 -8.09 -6.48
CA ALA A 132 7.02 -8.04 -6.60
C ALA A 132 7.68 -7.63 -5.27
N GLY A 133 7.17 -6.60 -4.60
CA GLY A 133 7.66 -6.11 -3.31
C GLY A 133 7.50 -7.15 -2.20
N GLY A 134 6.35 -7.82 -2.14
CA GLY A 134 6.10 -8.91 -1.20
C GLY A 134 7.08 -10.07 -1.39
N ARG A 135 7.21 -10.57 -2.62
CA ARG A 135 8.14 -11.66 -2.94
C ARG A 135 9.61 -11.29 -2.69
N TRP A 136 9.99 -10.05 -2.98
CA TRP A 136 11.34 -9.55 -2.72
C TRP A 136 11.65 -9.48 -1.22
N SER A 137 10.70 -8.95 -0.44
CA SER A 137 10.79 -8.88 1.03
C SER A 137 10.88 -10.27 1.66
N ASP A 138 10.04 -11.21 1.20
CA ASP A 138 10.05 -12.59 1.69
C ASP A 138 11.31 -13.36 1.28
N TRP A 139 11.80 -13.18 0.05
CA TRP A 139 13.06 -13.77 -0.39
C TRP A 139 14.25 -13.27 0.42
N ARG A 140 14.31 -11.95 0.66
CA ARG A 140 15.37 -11.34 1.47
C ARG A 140 15.30 -11.79 2.92
N ARG A 141 14.09 -11.93 3.49
CA ARG A 141 13.89 -12.51 4.83
C ARG A 141 14.36 -13.95 4.88
N ALA A 142 13.98 -14.80 3.93
CA ALA A 142 14.40 -16.19 3.86
C ALA A 142 15.94 -16.32 3.74
N ARG A 143 16.57 -15.43 2.96
CA ARG A 143 18.03 -15.37 2.85
C ARG A 143 18.71 -14.94 4.15
N MET A 144 18.15 -13.97 4.87
CA MET A 144 18.66 -13.50 6.16
C MET A 144 18.49 -14.56 7.26
N VAL A 145 17.37 -15.26 7.30
CA VAL A 145 17.13 -16.40 8.22
C VAL A 145 18.15 -17.51 7.98
N ASN A 146 18.39 -17.87 6.71
CA ASN A 146 19.40 -18.89 6.34
C ASN A 146 20.84 -18.48 6.69
N ALA A 147 21.14 -17.17 6.72
CA ALA A 147 22.49 -16.67 6.98
C ALA A 147 22.79 -16.43 8.48
N LEU A 148 21.79 -16.04 9.28
CA LEU A 148 21.99 -15.55 10.65
C LEU A 148 21.26 -16.36 11.74
N GLY A 149 20.34 -17.26 11.36
CA GLY A 149 19.46 -17.99 12.27
C GLY A 149 18.19 -17.21 12.61
N GLU A 150 17.08 -17.93 12.82
CA GLU A 150 15.73 -17.38 13.01
C GLU A 150 15.63 -16.40 14.20
N ASP A 151 16.44 -16.63 15.24
CA ASP A 151 16.45 -15.88 16.51
C ASP A 151 17.12 -14.49 16.44
N LYS A 152 17.80 -14.15 15.35
CA LYS A 152 18.52 -12.87 15.18
C LYS A 152 17.95 -11.96 14.09
N VAL A 153 16.83 -12.33 13.46
CA VAL A 153 16.19 -11.48 12.44
C VAL A 153 15.43 -10.36 13.14
N THR A 154 16.12 -9.24 13.34
CA THR A 154 15.56 -8.04 13.91
C THR A 154 14.49 -7.44 12.97
N PRO A 155 13.29 -7.08 13.49
CA PRO A 155 12.21 -6.51 12.69
C PRO A 155 12.59 -5.22 11.96
N GLU A 156 13.65 -4.55 12.39
CA GLU A 156 14.27 -3.36 11.80
C GLU A 156 14.87 -3.61 10.40
N ALA A 157 15.09 -4.87 10.00
CA ALA A 157 15.55 -5.17 8.64
C ALA A 157 14.56 -4.70 7.55
N ARG A 158 13.26 -4.60 7.88
CA ARG A 158 12.20 -4.10 6.97
C ARG A 158 12.34 -2.61 6.64
N LEU A 159 12.82 -1.81 7.58
CA LEU A 159 13.09 -0.39 7.38
C LEU A 159 14.14 -0.16 6.28
N ARG A 160 15.14 -1.06 6.19
CA ARG A 160 16.17 -1.00 5.16
C ARG A 160 15.63 -1.34 3.76
N ASP A 161 14.61 -2.18 3.65
CA ASP A 161 13.93 -2.44 2.38
C ASP A 161 13.16 -1.20 1.89
N GLN A 162 12.56 -0.45 2.83
CA GLN A 162 11.80 0.75 2.53
C GLN A 162 12.65 1.88 1.92
N ILE A 163 13.94 1.99 2.32
CA ILE A 163 14.88 2.97 1.76
C ILE A 163 15.05 2.82 0.25
N GLY A 164 15.20 1.57 -0.23
CA GLY A 164 15.31 1.30 -1.66
C GLY A 164 14.05 1.71 -2.42
N GLY A 165 12.89 1.51 -1.79
CA GLY A 165 11.63 1.88 -2.39
C GLY A 165 11.41 3.40 -2.51
N ILE A 166 11.84 4.15 -1.51
CA ILE A 166 11.72 5.63 -1.51
C ILE A 166 12.50 6.25 -2.67
N LEU A 167 13.70 5.73 -2.98
CA LEU A 167 14.51 6.22 -4.09
C LEU A 167 13.84 5.96 -5.45
N LEU A 168 13.23 4.78 -5.61
CA LEU A 168 12.49 4.43 -6.81
C LEU A 168 11.25 5.33 -7.00
N CYS A 169 10.54 5.59 -5.90
CA CYS A 169 9.38 6.47 -5.87
C CYS A 169 9.75 7.92 -6.23
N ALA A 170 10.84 8.44 -5.64
CA ALA A 170 11.38 9.76 -5.95
C ALA A 170 11.78 9.90 -7.44
N ALA A 171 12.41 8.86 -8.01
CA ALA A 171 12.73 8.82 -9.43
C ALA A 171 11.46 8.83 -10.31
N GLY A 172 10.41 8.08 -9.91
CA GLY A 172 9.12 8.08 -10.58
C GLY A 172 8.44 9.45 -10.60
N PHE A 173 8.43 10.18 -9.46
CA PHE A 173 7.90 11.54 -9.39
C PHE A 173 8.69 12.52 -10.24
N ALA A 174 10.02 12.44 -10.22
CA ALA A 174 10.88 13.29 -11.04
C ALA A 174 10.64 13.05 -12.55
N MET A 175 10.53 11.79 -12.96
CA MET A 175 10.18 11.42 -14.34
C MET A 175 8.79 11.91 -14.73
N PHE A 176 7.80 11.77 -13.85
CA PHE A 176 6.44 12.28 -14.09
C PHE A 176 6.43 13.79 -14.33
N GLY A 177 7.07 14.56 -13.45
CA GLY A 177 7.17 16.02 -13.61
C GLY A 177 7.86 16.42 -14.91
N TRP A 178 8.95 15.73 -15.27
CA TRP A 178 9.69 16.00 -16.50
C TRP A 178 8.89 15.68 -17.77
N PHE A 179 8.15 14.57 -17.79
CA PHE A 179 7.35 14.17 -18.95
C PHE A 179 6.09 15.02 -19.13
N VAL A 180 5.53 15.54 -18.04
CA VAL A 180 4.42 16.50 -18.12
C VAL A 180 4.91 17.85 -18.66
N ASP A 181 6.04 18.36 -18.18
CA ASP A 181 6.61 19.65 -18.64
C ASP A 181 7.02 19.63 -20.12
N ARG A 182 7.61 18.53 -20.59
CA ARG A 182 8.08 18.37 -21.97
C ARG A 182 7.02 17.88 -22.96
N ALA A 183 5.80 17.57 -22.51
CA ALA A 183 4.68 17.09 -23.32
C ALA A 183 5.05 15.98 -24.35
N ILE A 184 5.94 15.05 -23.98
CA ILE A 184 6.59 14.14 -24.94
C ILE A 184 5.59 13.11 -25.48
N HIS A 185 5.00 12.31 -24.60
CA HIS A 185 4.00 11.29 -24.96
C HIS A 185 3.26 10.81 -23.71
N PRO A 186 1.93 10.58 -23.80
CA PRO A 186 1.13 10.18 -22.65
C PRO A 186 1.51 8.79 -22.11
N ALA A 187 2.04 7.90 -22.97
CA ALA A 187 2.57 6.60 -22.55
C ALA A 187 3.79 6.73 -21.61
N ALA A 188 4.64 7.75 -21.81
CA ALA A 188 5.78 8.01 -20.92
C ALA A 188 5.32 8.49 -19.54
N VAL A 189 4.26 9.32 -19.49
CA VAL A 189 3.62 9.75 -18.24
C VAL A 189 3.01 8.56 -17.50
N LEU A 190 2.31 7.67 -18.20
CA LEU A 190 1.77 6.44 -17.61
C LEU A 190 2.88 5.49 -17.13
N PHE A 191 3.99 5.36 -17.86
CA PHE A 191 5.12 4.53 -17.45
C PHE A 191 5.83 5.10 -16.21
N SER A 192 6.04 6.42 -16.15
CA SER A 192 6.61 7.06 -14.95
C SER A 192 5.71 6.90 -13.72
N THR A 193 4.40 6.97 -13.92
CA THR A 193 3.40 6.75 -12.87
C THR A 193 3.40 5.28 -12.42
N PHE A 194 3.52 4.34 -13.36
CA PHE A 194 3.67 2.91 -13.07
C PHE A 194 4.89 2.66 -12.18
N LEU A 195 6.04 3.25 -12.54
CA LEU A 195 7.29 3.09 -11.81
C LEU A 195 7.21 3.72 -10.41
N GLY A 196 6.65 4.94 -10.30
CA GLY A 196 6.47 5.63 -9.01
C GLY A 196 5.48 4.94 -8.06
N MET A 197 4.37 4.40 -8.57
CA MET A 197 3.33 3.75 -7.75
C MET A 197 3.59 2.28 -7.43
N SER A 198 4.46 1.60 -8.18
CA SER A 198 4.85 0.21 -7.91
C SER A 198 5.48 -0.01 -6.53
N THR A 199 5.90 1.06 -5.87
CA THR A 199 6.66 1.02 -4.62
C THR A 199 5.85 1.39 -3.37
N LEU A 200 4.59 1.79 -3.55
CA LEU A 200 3.74 2.26 -2.46
C LEU A 200 3.11 1.15 -1.61
N THR A 201 3.42 -0.11 -1.91
CA THR A 201 2.85 -1.33 -1.32
C THR A 201 3.91 -2.13 -0.58
#